data_AF-A0A2E8DAS6-F1
#
_entry.id   AF-A0A2E8DAS6-F1
#
_cell.length_a   1.000
_cell.length_b   1.000
_cell.length_c   1.000
_cell.angle_alpha   90.00
_cell.angle_beta   90.00
_cell.angle_gamma   90.00
#
_symmetry.space_group_name_H-M   'P 1'
#
loop_
_entity.id
_entity.type
_entity.pdbx_description
1 polymer ?
#
loop_
_entity_poly.entity_id
_entity_poly.type
_entity_poly.pdbx_seq_one_letter_code
_entity_poly.pdbx_strand_id
1 'polypeptide(L)'
;MRCSHRGTSGWRAKLWSVGSFSQDKTKKYAAIVYGFDMTELQLDSGGNAQAGSDDSMTNEEQVDARVDVAPSIVLRQEALSKGADDIRSLAQQLSTKRERYDIVKEGFGKLLGTLEEDANASALQEVRRTLEVLQPKQTKTLLTTMLALDKPNDLDDVLQDLLGIISDMPEDKLKKVFGEFKSPEEQNVLHTILVAIGKLDER
;
A
#
# COMPACT_ATOMS: atom_id res chain seq x y z
N MET A 1 39.82 43.89 -43.61
CA MET A 1 40.61 43.14 -42.61
C MET A 1 39.79 41.95 -42.12
N ARG A 2 40.33 40.74 -42.32
CA ARG A 2 39.76 39.46 -41.87
C ARG A 2 40.19 39.19 -40.44
N CYS A 3 39.34 38.59 -39.61
CA CYS A 3 39.76 37.71 -38.52
C CYS A 3 38.72 36.60 -38.31
N SER A 4 39.13 35.39 -38.67
CA SER A 4 38.49 34.11 -38.42
C SER A 4 38.59 33.72 -36.93
N HIS A 5 37.53 33.20 -36.33
CA HIS A 5 37.62 32.42 -35.10
C HIS A 5 37.59 30.93 -35.40
N ARG A 6 38.68 30.26 -35.05
CA ARG A 6 38.91 28.82 -35.17
C ARG A 6 38.53 28.11 -33.86
N GLY A 7 37.71 27.08 -34.00
CA GLY A 7 37.72 25.78 -33.33
C GLY A 7 38.20 25.67 -31.87
N THR A 8 37.25 25.41 -30.97
CA THR A 8 37.48 24.74 -29.68
C THR A 8 36.35 23.73 -29.38
N SER A 9 36.17 22.74 -30.25
CA SER A 9 35.28 21.59 -30.00
C SER A 9 36.07 20.28 -30.07
N GLY A 10 37.07 20.12 -29.18
CA GLY A 10 37.93 18.92 -29.17
C GLY A 10 38.10 18.22 -27.83
N TRP A 11 37.59 18.80 -26.74
CA TRP A 11 37.97 18.36 -25.38
C TRP A 11 36.84 17.58 -24.68
N ARG A 12 35.60 17.71 -25.15
CA ARG A 12 34.44 16.98 -24.61
C ARG A 12 34.30 15.54 -25.15
N ALA A 13 34.98 15.17 -26.23
CA ALA A 13 34.87 13.83 -26.82
C ALA A 13 35.79 12.78 -26.18
N LYS A 14 36.76 13.18 -25.34
CA LYS A 14 37.79 12.26 -24.81
C LYS A 14 37.49 11.69 -23.42
N LEU A 15 36.38 12.08 -22.79
CA LEU A 15 35.98 11.57 -21.46
C LEU A 15 34.98 10.41 -21.50
N TRP A 16 34.46 10.06 -22.68
CA TRP A 16 33.46 9.00 -22.85
C TRP A 16 34.05 7.65 -23.30
N SER A 17 35.37 7.50 -23.41
CA SER A 17 36.00 6.26 -23.92
C SER A 17 36.85 5.49 -22.90
N VAL A 18 36.82 5.86 -21.61
CA VAL A 18 37.56 5.13 -20.55
C VAL A 18 36.68 4.11 -19.81
N GLY A 19 35.39 4.05 -20.14
CA GLY A 19 34.50 2.97 -19.72
C GLY A 19 34.47 1.83 -20.73
N SER A 20 35.60 1.19 -21.05
CA SER A 20 35.53 -0.10 -21.72
C SER A 20 35.02 -1.12 -20.71
N PHE A 21 33.70 -1.24 -20.69
CA PHE A 21 32.97 -2.33 -20.07
C PHE A 21 33.38 -3.59 -20.81
N SER A 22 34.52 -4.15 -20.44
CA SER A 22 35.04 -5.39 -21.01
C SER A 22 33.95 -6.45 -20.86
N GLN A 23 33.54 -7.05 -21.98
CA GLN A 23 32.51 -8.09 -22.04
C GLN A 23 32.79 -9.27 -21.10
N ASP A 24 34.03 -9.42 -20.62
CA ASP A 24 34.37 -10.44 -19.63
C ASP A 24 33.80 -10.15 -18.24
N LYS A 25 33.65 -8.87 -17.86
CA LYS A 25 33.11 -8.52 -16.54
C LYS A 25 31.60 -8.76 -16.47
N THR A 26 30.86 -8.49 -17.55
CA THR A 26 29.41 -8.75 -17.59
C THR A 26 29.07 -10.22 -17.55
N LYS A 27 29.85 -11.06 -18.23
CA LYS A 27 29.70 -12.52 -18.18
C LYS A 27 29.93 -13.07 -16.77
N LYS A 28 30.92 -12.55 -16.04
CA LYS A 28 31.18 -12.92 -14.64
C LYS A 28 30.04 -12.53 -13.70
N TYR A 29 29.47 -11.33 -13.85
CA TYR A 29 28.32 -10.92 -13.06
C TYR A 29 27.04 -11.70 -13.42
N ALA A 30 26.83 -12.00 -14.71
CA ALA A 30 25.71 -12.84 -15.13
C ALA A 30 25.82 -14.27 -14.57
N ALA A 31 27.02 -14.87 -14.58
CA ALA A 31 27.23 -16.22 -14.03
C ALA A 31 26.89 -16.31 -12.55
N ILE A 32 27.23 -15.28 -11.75
CA ILE A 32 26.90 -15.22 -10.32
C ILE A 32 25.38 -15.15 -10.09
N VAL A 33 24.65 -14.39 -10.92
CA VAL A 33 23.19 -14.25 -10.79
C VAL A 33 22.44 -15.51 -11.22
N TYR A 34 22.93 -16.22 -12.22
CA TYR A 34 22.30 -17.44 -12.75
C TYR A 34 22.83 -18.74 -12.12
N GLY A 35 23.79 -18.66 -11.19
CA GLY A 35 24.31 -19.82 -10.46
C GLY A 35 25.17 -20.77 -11.31
N PHE A 36 25.75 -20.30 -12.40
CA PHE A 36 26.71 -21.08 -13.17
C PHE A 36 28.07 -21.06 -12.46
N ASP A 37 28.65 -22.24 -12.26
CA ASP A 37 29.93 -22.42 -11.58
C ASP A 37 31.05 -21.76 -12.40
N MET A 38 31.73 -20.78 -11.82
CA MET A 38 32.76 -19.98 -12.53
C MET A 38 33.99 -20.81 -12.93
N THR A 39 34.11 -22.02 -12.39
CA THR A 39 35.09 -23.05 -12.76
C THR A 39 34.94 -23.53 -14.20
N GLU A 40 33.72 -23.62 -14.74
CA GLU A 40 33.49 -24.11 -16.11
C GLU A 40 33.90 -23.07 -17.18
N LEU A 41 33.70 -21.78 -16.90
CA LEU A 41 34.14 -20.69 -17.78
C LEU A 41 35.66 -20.48 -17.76
N GLN A 42 36.34 -20.88 -16.68
CA GLN A 42 37.81 -20.86 -16.59
C GLN A 42 38.44 -22.02 -17.37
N LEU A 43 37.73 -23.13 -17.55
CA LEU A 43 38.16 -24.26 -18.37
C LEU A 43 38.15 -23.90 -19.87
N ASP A 44 37.17 -23.14 -20.34
CA ASP A 44 37.09 -22.72 -21.75
C ASP A 44 38.06 -21.60 -22.13
N SER A 45 38.50 -20.78 -21.15
CA SER A 45 39.50 -19.73 -21.38
C SER A 45 40.94 -20.14 -21.04
N GLY A 46 41.11 -21.37 -20.52
CA GLY A 46 42.38 -22.02 -20.20
C GLY A 46 42.69 -23.20 -21.13
N GLY A 47 42.41 -23.08 -22.43
CA GLY A 47 42.88 -24.04 -23.42
C GLY A 47 44.41 -23.99 -23.58
N ASN A 48 45.15 -24.59 -22.63
CA ASN A 48 46.42 -25.32 -22.79
C ASN A 48 47.02 -25.67 -21.42
N ALA A 49 46.31 -26.41 -20.57
CA ALA A 49 46.93 -27.09 -19.43
C ALA A 49 46.94 -28.59 -19.72
N GLN A 50 48.15 -29.07 -20.03
CA GLN A 50 48.57 -30.48 -20.08
C GLN A 50 47.59 -31.45 -19.40
N ALA A 51 46.99 -32.33 -20.20
CA ALA A 51 46.75 -33.70 -19.75
C ALA A 51 48.13 -34.34 -19.54
N GLY A 52 48.67 -34.19 -18.33
CA GLY A 52 50.01 -34.60 -17.96
C GLY A 52 49.99 -35.40 -16.67
N SER A 53 50.32 -36.69 -16.81
CA SER A 53 50.76 -37.63 -15.79
C SER A 53 49.87 -37.84 -14.57
N ASP A 54 49.18 -38.98 -14.60
CA ASP A 54 49.03 -39.88 -13.46
C ASP A 54 50.46 -40.19 -12.95
N ASP A 55 50.98 -39.34 -12.07
CA ASP A 55 52.19 -39.62 -11.30
C ASP A 55 51.79 -39.53 -9.83
N SER A 56 52.08 -40.60 -9.11
CA SER A 56 51.72 -40.78 -7.71
C SER A 56 52.33 -39.67 -6.85
N MET A 57 51.57 -38.60 -6.66
CA MET A 57 51.84 -37.55 -5.68
C MET A 57 52.25 -38.23 -4.39
N THR A 58 53.46 -37.92 -3.90
CA THR A 58 53.95 -38.50 -2.65
C THR A 58 53.01 -38.10 -1.52
N ASN A 59 52.81 -38.97 -0.53
CA ASN A 59 51.86 -38.71 0.56
C ASN A 59 52.12 -37.36 1.27
N GLU A 60 53.36 -36.86 1.25
CA GLU A 60 53.74 -35.57 1.82
C GLU A 60 53.22 -34.38 1.00
N GLU A 61 53.37 -34.39 -0.33
CA GLU A 61 52.84 -33.32 -1.20
C GLU A 61 51.31 -33.23 -1.18
N GLN A 62 50.63 -34.38 -0.98
CA GLN A 62 49.17 -34.39 -0.78
C GLN A 62 48.74 -33.81 0.57
N VAL A 63 49.56 -33.94 1.61
CA VAL A 63 49.27 -33.37 2.94
C VAL A 63 49.45 -31.86 2.91
N ASP A 64 50.52 -31.36 2.29
CA ASP A 64 50.78 -29.92 2.18
C ASP A 64 49.69 -29.21 1.37
N ALA A 65 49.25 -29.80 0.24
CA ALA A 65 48.13 -29.26 -0.53
C ALA A 65 46.81 -29.20 0.26
N ARG A 66 46.58 -30.13 1.20
CA ARG A 66 45.39 -30.12 2.08
C ARG A 66 45.49 -29.06 3.17
N VAL A 67 46.71 -28.78 3.66
CA VAL A 67 46.96 -27.76 4.69
C VAL A 67 46.64 -26.36 4.15
N ASP A 68 46.94 -26.08 2.88
CA ASP A 68 46.65 -24.77 2.26
C ASP A 68 45.16 -24.56 1.93
N VAL A 69 44.42 -25.64 1.66
CA VAL A 69 42.98 -25.56 1.33
C VAL A 69 42.12 -25.41 2.59
N ALA A 70 42.50 -26.00 3.72
CA ALA A 70 41.71 -25.98 4.95
C ALA A 70 41.35 -24.56 5.46
N PRO A 71 42.26 -23.56 5.48
CA PRO A 71 41.93 -22.20 5.88
C PRO A 71 40.86 -21.54 5.00
N SER A 72 40.90 -21.79 3.68
CA SER A 72 39.93 -21.21 2.74
C SER A 72 38.51 -21.73 2.98
N ILE A 73 38.38 -22.99 3.39
CA ILE A 73 37.08 -23.61 3.74
C ILE A 73 36.53 -22.98 5.02
N VAL A 74 37.37 -22.79 6.04
CA VAL A 74 36.97 -22.15 7.31
C VAL A 74 36.45 -20.73 7.06
N LEU A 75 37.18 -19.93 6.27
CA LEU A 75 36.76 -18.57 5.92
C LEU A 75 35.43 -18.56 5.14
N ARG A 76 35.24 -19.51 4.22
CA ARG A 76 33.97 -19.65 3.50
C ARG A 76 32.83 -20.02 4.44
N GLN A 77 33.06 -20.95 5.36
CA GLN A 77 32.04 -21.37 6.33
C GLN A 77 31.66 -20.21 7.26
N GLU A 78 32.65 -19.43 7.72
CA GLU A 78 32.41 -18.23 8.53
C GLU A 78 31.60 -17.19 7.74
N ALA A 79 32.00 -16.89 6.50
CA ALA A 79 31.27 -15.95 5.63
C ALA A 79 29.82 -16.38 5.37
N LEU A 80 29.59 -17.69 5.15
CA LEU A 80 28.25 -18.24 4.98
C LEU A 80 27.42 -18.16 6.26
N SER A 81 28.02 -18.46 7.42
CA SER A 81 27.34 -18.38 8.71
C SER A 81 26.91 -16.94 9.02
N LYS A 82 27.82 -15.97 8.81
CA LYS A 82 27.55 -14.55 8.97
C LYS A 82 26.46 -14.07 8.02
N GLY A 83 26.54 -14.46 6.74
CA GLY A 83 25.50 -14.13 5.76
C GLY A 83 24.12 -14.69 6.15
N ALA A 84 24.07 -15.91 6.69
CA ALA A 84 22.82 -16.50 7.17
C ALA A 84 22.26 -15.74 8.39
N ASP A 85 23.11 -15.31 9.32
CA ASP A 85 22.70 -14.53 10.49
C ASP A 85 22.24 -13.12 10.12
N ASP A 86 22.90 -12.48 9.15
CA ASP A 86 22.48 -11.19 8.61
C ASP A 86 21.08 -11.28 7.96
N ILE A 87 20.82 -12.32 7.17
CA ILE A 87 19.50 -12.55 6.57
C ILE A 87 18.43 -12.79 7.64
N ARG A 88 18.73 -13.57 8.69
CA ARG A 88 17.81 -13.79 9.81
C ARG A 88 17.50 -12.49 10.54
N SER A 89 18.52 -11.67 10.81
CA SER A 89 18.37 -10.36 11.44
C SER A 89 17.49 -9.42 10.60
N LEU A 90 17.72 -9.36 9.28
CA LEU A 90 16.90 -8.57 8.36
C LEU A 90 15.46 -9.06 8.30
N ALA A 91 15.23 -10.37 8.28
CA ALA A 91 13.90 -10.96 8.29
C ALA A 91 13.14 -10.60 9.58
N GLN A 92 13.80 -10.67 10.74
CA GLN A 92 13.22 -10.25 12.02
C GLN A 92 12.89 -8.76 12.03
N GLN A 93 13.81 -7.90 11.56
CA GLN A 93 13.56 -6.46 11.46
C GLN A 93 12.39 -6.13 10.53
N LEU A 94 12.26 -6.84 9.40
CA LEU A 94 11.13 -6.68 8.49
C LEU A 94 9.80 -7.13 9.12
N SER A 95 9.78 -8.25 9.85
CA SER A 95 8.58 -8.68 10.60
C SER A 95 8.15 -7.62 11.60
N THR A 96 9.08 -7.15 12.43
CA THR A 96 8.78 -6.11 13.43
C THR A 96 8.32 -4.81 12.80
N LYS A 97 8.92 -4.38 11.68
CA LYS A 97 8.47 -3.18 10.95
C LYS A 97 7.06 -3.35 10.39
N ARG A 98 6.75 -4.53 9.86
CA ARG A 98 5.42 -4.85 9.33
C ARG A 98 4.37 -4.85 10.41
N GLU A 99 4.61 -5.54 11.53
CA GLU A 99 3.72 -5.55 12.69
C GLU A 99 3.45 -4.13 13.21
N ARG A 100 4.49 -3.29 13.34
CA ARG A 100 4.32 -1.88 13.72
C ARG A 100 3.47 -1.10 12.73
N TYR A 101 3.69 -1.32 11.43
CA TYR A 101 2.90 -0.66 10.39
C TYR A 101 1.42 -1.08 10.46
N ASP A 102 1.15 -2.37 10.65
CA ASP A 102 -0.21 -2.90 10.73
C ASP A 102 -0.94 -2.32 11.95
N ILE A 103 -0.29 -2.25 13.12
CA ILE A 103 -0.83 -1.59 14.32
C ILE A 103 -1.17 -0.12 14.05
N VAL A 104 -0.26 0.61 13.39
CA VAL A 104 -0.48 2.03 13.06
C VAL A 104 -1.64 2.19 12.08
N LYS A 105 -1.71 1.34 11.05
CA LYS A 105 -2.78 1.36 10.05
C LYS A 105 -4.14 1.07 10.68
N GLU A 106 -4.23 0.08 11.56
CA GLU A 106 -5.45 -0.22 12.31
C GLU A 106 -5.85 0.93 13.23
N GLY A 107 -4.88 1.55 13.91
CA GLY A 107 -5.11 2.74 14.73
C GLY A 107 -5.66 3.91 13.94
N PHE A 108 -5.09 4.18 12.75
CA PHE A 108 -5.61 5.22 11.85
C PHE A 108 -6.99 4.90 11.31
N GLY A 109 -7.25 3.63 10.93
CA GLY A 109 -8.58 3.22 10.48
C GLY A 109 -9.66 3.44 11.53
N LYS A 110 -9.36 3.11 12.79
CA LYS A 110 -10.26 3.38 13.92
C LYS A 110 -10.49 4.87 14.14
N LEU A 111 -9.42 5.68 14.12
CA LEU A 111 -9.51 7.13 14.26
C LEU A 111 -10.35 7.78 13.15
N LEU A 112 -10.18 7.32 11.91
CA LEU A 112 -10.98 7.80 10.78
C LEU A 112 -12.45 7.42 10.97
N GLY A 113 -12.74 6.17 11.33
CA GLY A 113 -14.11 5.73 11.61
C GLY A 113 -14.78 6.57 12.71
N THR A 114 -14.10 6.78 13.84
CA THR A 114 -14.64 7.60 14.93
C THR A 114 -14.84 9.06 14.51
N LEU A 115 -13.94 9.61 13.69
CA LEU A 115 -14.06 10.99 13.23
C LEU A 115 -15.24 11.16 12.25
N GLU A 116 -15.45 10.17 11.38
CA GLU A 116 -16.60 10.12 10.46
C GLU A 116 -17.91 9.98 11.24
N GLU A 117 -17.98 9.07 12.21
CA GLU A 117 -19.14 8.90 13.09
C GLU A 117 -19.46 10.18 13.87
N ASP A 118 -18.46 10.82 14.49
CA ASP A 118 -18.64 12.07 15.23
C ASP A 118 -19.06 13.23 14.33
N ALA A 119 -18.47 13.34 13.14
CA ALA A 119 -18.83 14.37 12.17
C ALA A 119 -20.26 14.18 11.66
N ASN A 120 -20.66 12.94 11.36
CA ASN A 120 -22.02 12.61 10.93
C ASN A 120 -23.02 12.88 12.06
N ALA A 121 -22.73 12.45 13.29
CA ALA A 121 -23.59 12.73 14.45
C ALA A 121 -23.75 14.24 14.69
N SER A 122 -22.67 15.01 14.59
CA SER A 122 -22.72 16.48 14.71
C SER A 122 -23.53 17.12 13.59
N ALA A 123 -23.36 16.67 12.33
CA ALA A 123 -24.13 17.16 11.19
C ALA A 123 -25.63 16.86 11.34
N LEU A 124 -25.99 15.63 11.75
CA LEU A 124 -27.37 15.24 12.02
C LEU A 124 -27.97 16.10 13.15
N GLN A 125 -27.21 16.38 14.21
CA GLN A 125 -27.65 17.24 15.30
C GLN A 125 -27.91 18.69 14.85
N GLU A 126 -27.06 19.23 13.98
CA GLU A 126 -27.25 20.57 13.40
C GLU A 126 -28.48 20.64 12.48
N VAL A 127 -28.67 19.62 11.64
CA VAL A 127 -29.86 19.49 10.79
C VAL A 127 -31.11 19.45 11.67
N ARG A 128 -31.11 18.61 12.71
CA ARG A 128 -32.21 18.54 13.69
C ARG A 128 -32.51 19.91 14.30
N ARG A 129 -31.50 20.61 14.81
CA ARG A 129 -31.66 21.94 15.40
C ARG A 129 -32.26 22.93 14.39
N THR A 130 -31.87 22.83 13.13
CA THR A 130 -32.40 23.66 12.05
C THR A 130 -33.87 23.33 11.79
N LEU A 131 -34.23 22.05 11.66
CA LEU A 131 -35.62 21.60 11.46
C LEU A 131 -36.53 22.01 12.61
N GLU A 132 -36.01 22.00 13.84
CA GLU A 132 -36.74 22.40 15.03
C GLU A 132 -37.07 23.90 15.07
N VAL A 133 -36.28 24.74 14.40
CA VAL A 133 -36.49 26.20 14.33
C VAL A 133 -37.39 26.58 13.14
N LEU A 134 -37.38 25.78 12.08
CA LEU A 134 -38.17 26.03 10.88
C LEU A 134 -39.68 25.90 11.13
N GLN A 135 -40.47 26.61 10.31
CA GLN A 135 -41.91 26.49 10.35
C GLN A 135 -42.36 25.14 9.78
N PRO A 136 -43.46 24.53 10.29
CA PRO A 136 -43.92 23.21 9.86
C PRO A 136 -44.06 23.04 8.34
N LYS A 137 -44.54 24.07 7.64
CA LYS A 137 -44.68 24.07 6.18
C LYS A 137 -43.33 23.99 5.46
N GLN A 138 -42.31 24.66 5.97
CA GLN A 138 -40.96 24.66 5.39
C GLN A 138 -40.27 23.32 5.66
N THR A 139 -40.42 22.78 6.87
CA THR A 139 -39.92 21.45 7.25
C THR A 139 -40.47 20.38 6.31
N LYS A 140 -41.78 20.41 6.03
CA LYS A 140 -42.40 19.50 5.04
C LYS A 140 -41.72 19.60 3.68
N THR A 141 -41.61 20.81 3.12
CA THR A 141 -40.99 20.99 1.80
C THR A 141 -39.57 20.46 1.77
N LEU A 142 -38.80 20.72 2.82
CA LEU A 142 -37.42 20.25 2.94
C LEU A 142 -37.35 18.71 2.96
N LEU A 143 -38.19 18.04 3.76
CA LEU A 143 -38.26 16.58 3.82
C LEU A 143 -38.62 15.97 2.47
N THR A 144 -39.61 16.53 1.77
CA THR A 144 -40.00 16.05 0.43
C THR A 144 -38.90 16.30 -0.61
N THR A 145 -38.15 17.40 -0.49
CA THR A 145 -37.03 17.66 -1.41
C THR A 145 -35.85 16.74 -1.15
N MET A 146 -35.55 16.41 0.11
CA MET A 146 -34.49 15.45 0.45
C MET A 146 -34.82 14.07 -0.15
N LEU A 147 -36.07 13.60 0.01
CA LEU A 147 -36.51 12.33 -0.58
C LEU A 147 -36.57 12.32 -2.11
N ALA A 148 -36.73 13.49 -2.74
CA ALA A 148 -36.84 13.61 -4.20
C ALA A 148 -35.48 13.80 -4.90
N LEU A 149 -34.46 14.29 -4.20
CA LEU A 149 -33.15 14.60 -4.77
C LEU A 149 -32.26 13.35 -4.92
N ASP A 150 -32.54 12.27 -4.19
CA ASP A 150 -31.64 11.11 -4.16
C ASP A 150 -31.94 10.05 -5.22
N LYS A 151 -30.84 9.47 -5.72
CA LYS A 151 -30.85 8.40 -6.70
C LYS A 151 -31.39 7.11 -6.07
N PRO A 152 -32.05 6.24 -6.86
CA PRO A 152 -32.78 5.07 -6.34
C PRO A 152 -31.95 4.01 -5.61
N ASN A 153 -30.62 4.15 -5.51
CA ASN A 153 -29.74 3.17 -4.86
C ASN A 153 -29.38 3.53 -3.41
N ASP A 154 -29.55 4.79 -2.98
CA ASP A 154 -29.15 5.26 -1.64
C ASP A 154 -30.36 5.71 -0.80
N LEU A 155 -31.59 5.41 -1.25
CA LEU A 155 -32.83 5.81 -0.58
C LEU A 155 -32.94 5.23 0.84
N ASP A 156 -32.42 4.03 1.07
CA ASP A 156 -32.51 3.38 2.38
C ASP A 156 -31.64 4.07 3.44
N ASP A 157 -30.45 4.53 3.07
CA ASP A 157 -29.52 5.22 3.98
C ASP A 157 -30.05 6.62 4.33
N VAL A 158 -30.51 7.36 3.32
CA VAL A 158 -31.11 8.69 3.51
C VAL A 158 -32.40 8.60 4.33
N LEU A 159 -33.21 7.57 4.10
CA LEU A 159 -34.38 7.31 4.93
C LEU A 159 -33.96 7.04 6.38
N GLN A 160 -32.92 6.24 6.64
CA GLN A 160 -32.45 6.00 8.01
C GLN A 160 -31.96 7.28 8.70
N ASP A 161 -31.19 8.13 8.01
CA ASP A 161 -30.72 9.39 8.57
C ASP A 161 -31.89 10.35 8.88
N LEU A 162 -32.85 10.47 7.95
CA LEU A 162 -34.06 11.26 8.15
C LEU A 162 -34.91 10.71 9.31
N LEU A 163 -35.03 9.39 9.42
CA LEU A 163 -35.75 8.74 10.50
C LEU A 163 -35.09 9.02 11.84
N GLY A 164 -33.76 8.92 11.94
CA GLY A 164 -33.01 9.26 13.15
C GLY A 164 -33.20 10.72 13.55
N ILE A 165 -33.25 11.65 12.60
CA ILE A 165 -33.52 13.06 12.88
C ILE A 165 -34.96 13.28 13.35
N ILE A 166 -35.93 12.60 12.72
CA ILE A 166 -37.36 12.75 12.99
C ILE A 166 -37.75 12.11 14.31
N SER A 167 -37.28 10.89 14.61
CA SER A 167 -37.63 10.15 15.84
C SER A 167 -37.24 10.91 17.11
N ASP A 168 -36.17 11.68 17.01
CA ASP A 168 -35.58 12.43 18.10
C ASP A 168 -36.25 13.78 18.37
N MET A 169 -37.08 14.27 17.44
CA MET A 169 -37.73 15.58 17.53
C MET A 169 -38.87 15.56 18.57
N PRO A 170 -39.11 16.66 19.32
CA PRO A 170 -40.24 16.72 20.25
C PRO A 170 -41.58 16.50 19.55
N GLU A 171 -42.41 15.62 20.13
CA GLU A 171 -43.70 15.17 19.55
C GLU A 171 -44.63 16.32 19.12
N ASP A 172 -44.63 17.43 19.86
CA ASP A 172 -45.48 18.58 19.57
C ASP A 172 -45.13 19.25 18.24
N LYS A 173 -43.85 19.24 17.85
CA LYS A 173 -43.41 19.75 16.55
C LYS A 173 -43.69 18.73 15.45
N LEU A 174 -43.43 17.45 15.72
CA LEU A 174 -43.75 16.37 14.78
C LEU A 174 -45.23 16.33 14.40
N LYS A 175 -46.14 16.42 15.38
CA LYS A 175 -47.59 16.47 15.13
C LYS A 175 -47.98 17.64 14.22
N LYS A 176 -47.35 18.80 14.41
CA LYS A 176 -47.58 19.99 13.56
C LYS A 176 -47.03 19.80 12.15
N VAL A 177 -45.86 19.19 12.01
CA VAL A 177 -45.25 18.91 10.69
C VAL A 177 -46.09 17.88 9.93
N PHE A 178 -46.48 16.77 10.57
CA PHE A 178 -47.33 15.74 9.95
C PHE A 178 -48.73 16.26 9.60
N GLY A 179 -49.27 17.21 10.37
CA GLY A 179 -50.54 17.88 10.05
C GLY A 179 -50.54 18.71 8.75
N GLU A 180 -49.36 19.05 8.22
CA GLU A 180 -49.23 19.78 6.94
C GLU A 180 -49.19 18.85 5.71
N PHE A 181 -49.07 17.52 5.90
CA PHE A 181 -49.13 16.51 4.82
C PHE A 181 -50.60 16.22 4.48
N LYS A 182 -51.16 17.00 3.56
CA LYS A 182 -52.60 16.96 3.21
C LYS A 182 -52.88 16.31 1.86
N SER A 183 -51.90 16.23 0.97
CA SER A 183 -52.06 15.60 -0.34
C SER A 183 -52.06 14.07 -0.22
N PRO A 184 -52.84 13.33 -1.02
CA PRO A 184 -52.83 11.87 -1.01
C PRO A 184 -51.45 11.26 -1.36
N GLU A 185 -50.68 11.90 -2.23
CA GLU A 185 -49.31 11.45 -2.56
C GLU A 185 -48.36 11.61 -1.36
N GLU A 186 -48.50 12.71 -0.62
CA GLU A 186 -47.72 13.01 0.58
C GLU A 186 -48.06 12.08 1.74
N GLN A 187 -49.32 11.64 1.84
CA GLN A 187 -49.74 10.68 2.85
C GLN A 187 -49.10 9.30 2.65
N ASN A 188 -48.87 8.89 1.39
CA ASN A 188 -48.14 7.65 1.11
C ASN A 188 -46.69 7.74 1.59
N VAL A 189 -46.03 8.89 1.38
CA VAL A 189 -44.68 9.15 1.90
C VAL A 189 -44.66 9.11 3.43
N LEU A 190 -45.63 9.78 4.07
CA LEU A 190 -45.76 9.75 5.53
C LEU A 190 -45.97 8.33 6.06
N HIS A 191 -46.82 7.53 5.39
CA HIS A 191 -47.03 6.13 5.74
C HIS A 191 -45.74 5.32 5.63
N THR A 192 -44.96 5.50 4.55
CA THR A 192 -43.66 4.85 4.40
C THR A 192 -42.71 5.22 5.54
N ILE A 193 -42.65 6.50 5.92
CA ILE A 193 -41.86 6.97 7.07
C ILE A 193 -42.34 6.30 8.36
N LEU A 194 -43.65 6.31 8.64
CA LEU A 194 -44.21 5.72 9.86
C LEU A 194 -43.98 4.20 9.96
N VAL A 195 -44.12 3.47 8.85
CA VAL A 195 -43.81 2.04 8.81
C VAL A 195 -42.31 1.79 9.05
N ALA A 196 -41.45 2.66 8.53
CA ALA A 196 -40.02 2.55 8.77
C ALA A 196 -39.64 2.86 10.23
N ILE A 197 -40.29 3.84 10.89
CA ILE A 197 -40.14 4.10 12.33
C ILE A 197 -40.57 2.86 13.14
N GLY A 198 -41.73 2.27 12.84
CA GLY A 198 -42.21 1.08 13.54
C GLY A 198 -41.24 -0.11 13.45
N LYS A 199 -40.53 -0.25 12.33
CA LYS A 199 -39.50 -1.28 12.16
C LYS A 199 -38.17 -0.99 12.88
N LEU A 200 -37.87 0.28 13.15
CA LEU A 200 -36.70 0.68 13.93
C LEU A 200 -36.87 0.38 15.42
N ASP A 201 -38.09 0.51 15.95
CA ASP A 201 -38.41 0.24 17.36
C ASP A 201 -38.42 -1.27 17.71
N GLU A 202 -38.50 -2.14 16.69
CA GLU A 202 -38.43 -3.61 16.83
C GLU A 202 -37.01 -4.19 16.78
N ARG A 203 -35.98 -3.36 16.52
CA ARG A 203 -34.57 -3.77 16.44
C ARG A 203 -33.77 -3.36 17.67
#